data_AF-A0A117IAX1-F1
#
_entry.id   AF-A0A117IAX1-F1
#
_cell.length_a   1.000
_cell.length_b   1.000
_cell.length_c   1.000
_cell.angle_alpha   90.00
_cell.angle_beta   90.00
_cell.angle_gamma   90.00
#
_symmetry.space_group_name_H-M   'P 1'
#
loop_
_entity.id
_entity.type
_entity.pdbx_description
1 polymer ?
#
loop_
_entity_poly.entity_id
_entity_poly.type
_entity_poly.pdbx_seq_one_letter_code
_entity_poly.pdbx_strand_id
1 'polypeptide(L)'
;MGGNGVAPAGWYPDPSGGPDKRYWDGNQWLEVKPAPPRPTWQKILIVAAPVLLVGGCMGLLFGSSGRSWDDISQQTEAEMACEDAVKARLKHPDVADFDHVLYRRSSGDSAAEVRGVVKTVNGFNAPVRVTYGCQVSGKWATVSELLEP
;
A
#
# COMPACT_ATOMS: atom_id res chain seq x y z
N MET A 1 -39.47 71.14 -0.52
CA MET A 1 -38.27 70.57 0.12
C MET A 1 -38.14 69.13 -0.36
N GLY A 2 -37.49 68.90 -1.50
CA GLY A 2 -37.26 67.55 -2.03
C GLY A 2 -35.76 67.34 -2.13
N GLY A 3 -35.16 66.72 -1.11
CA GLY A 3 -33.75 66.35 -1.15
C GLY A 3 -33.57 65.25 -2.17
N ASN A 4 -32.75 65.49 -3.20
CA ASN A 4 -32.32 64.46 -4.15
C ASN A 4 -31.49 63.42 -3.38
N GLY A 5 -32.16 62.37 -2.91
CA GLY A 5 -31.57 61.30 -2.10
C GLY A 5 -30.68 60.39 -2.95
N VAL A 6 -29.48 60.86 -3.28
CA VAL A 6 -28.43 60.00 -3.83
C VAL A 6 -27.98 59.06 -2.71
N ALA A 7 -28.10 57.75 -2.93
CA ALA A 7 -27.66 56.76 -1.96
C ALA A 7 -26.17 56.96 -1.64
N PRO A 8 -25.75 56.91 -0.36
CA PRO A 8 -24.35 57.03 0.00
C PRO A 8 -23.54 55.85 -0.53
N ALA A 9 -22.26 56.06 -0.81
CA ALA A 9 -21.37 55.01 -1.29
C ALA A 9 -21.32 53.82 -0.31
N GLY A 10 -21.47 52.59 -0.83
CA GLY A 10 -21.58 51.40 0.01
C GLY A 10 -21.96 50.13 -0.75
N TRP A 11 -22.06 49.02 -0.01
CA TRP A 11 -22.47 47.72 -0.56
C TRP A 11 -23.99 47.55 -0.47
N TYR A 12 -24.63 47.36 -1.62
CA TYR A 12 -26.08 47.17 -1.75
C TYR A 12 -26.40 45.87 -2.49
N PRO A 13 -27.62 45.32 -2.36
CA PRO A 13 -28.08 44.21 -3.20
C PRO A 13 -27.98 44.56 -4.69
N ASP A 14 -27.57 43.59 -5.52
CA ASP A 14 -27.50 43.81 -6.97
C ASP A 14 -28.90 44.11 -7.55
N PRO A 15 -29.11 45.28 -8.18
CA PRO A 15 -30.40 45.62 -8.80
C PRO A 15 -30.77 44.69 -9.96
N SER A 16 -29.81 43.95 -10.51
CA SER A 16 -30.04 42.94 -11.56
C SER A 16 -30.63 41.63 -11.02
N GLY A 17 -30.78 41.51 -9.69
CA GLY A 17 -31.31 40.32 -9.02
C GLY A 17 -30.29 39.21 -8.78
N GLY A 18 -28.99 39.49 -8.93
CA GLY A 18 -27.93 38.55 -8.61
C GLY A 18 -27.87 38.24 -7.09
N PRO A 19 -27.30 37.07 -6.71
CA PRO A 19 -27.14 36.69 -5.30
C PRO A 19 -26.09 37.52 -4.56
N ASP A 20 -25.25 38.27 -5.29
CA ASP A 20 -24.12 39.01 -4.75
C ASP A 20 -24.44 40.48 -4.46
N LYS A 21 -23.67 41.09 -3.55
CA LYS A 21 -23.73 42.53 -3.29
C LYS A 21 -22.85 43.28 -4.30
N ARG A 22 -23.32 44.44 -4.76
CA ARG A 22 -22.56 45.35 -5.64
C ARG A 22 -22.24 46.66 -4.91
N TYR A 23 -21.09 47.24 -5.23
CA TYR A 23 -20.65 48.51 -4.62
C TYR A 23 -21.19 49.70 -5.41
N TRP A 24 -21.86 50.62 -4.74
CA TRP A 24 -22.27 51.93 -5.26
C TRP A 24 -21.25 52.98 -4.82
N ASP A 25 -20.75 53.81 -5.73
CA ASP A 25 -19.75 54.85 -5.41
C ASP A 25 -20.35 56.25 -5.15
N GLY A 26 -21.67 56.39 -5.26
CA GLY A 26 -22.37 57.68 -5.21
C GLY A 26 -22.86 58.16 -6.58
N ASN A 27 -22.26 57.69 -7.67
CA ASN A 27 -22.59 58.08 -9.04
C ASN A 27 -22.90 56.87 -9.95
N GLN A 28 -22.27 55.71 -9.72
CA GLN A 28 -22.40 54.50 -10.54
C GLN A 28 -22.14 53.21 -9.74
N TRP A 29 -22.57 52.09 -10.34
CA TRP A 29 -22.35 50.75 -9.80
C TRP A 29 -21.01 50.17 -10.27
N LEU A 30 -20.09 49.94 -9.35
CA LEU A 30 -18.79 49.34 -9.66
C LEU A 30 -18.86 47.81 -9.73
N GLU A 31 -18.08 47.21 -10.62
CA GLU A 31 -17.93 45.76 -10.75
C GLU A 31 -16.79 45.26 -9.86
N VAL A 32 -16.96 45.41 -8.55
CA VAL A 32 -15.98 44.96 -7.55
C VAL A 32 -16.55 43.75 -6.83
N LYS A 33 -15.84 42.62 -6.86
CA LYS A 33 -16.20 41.44 -6.07
C LYS A 33 -15.79 41.68 -4.61
N PRO A 34 -16.65 41.35 -3.63
CA PRO A 34 -16.23 41.41 -2.24
C PRO A 34 -15.01 40.49 -2.04
N ALA A 35 -13.99 41.00 -1.33
CA ALA A 35 -12.80 40.22 -1.07
C ALA A 35 -13.18 38.91 -0.34
N PRO A 36 -12.64 37.76 -0.75
CA PRO A 36 -12.94 36.50 -0.07
C PRO A 36 -12.55 36.60 1.41
N PRO A 37 -13.31 35.97 2.32
CA PRO A 37 -12.93 35.94 3.72
C PRO A 37 -11.54 35.31 3.83
N ARG A 38 -10.59 36.06 4.39
CA ARG A 38 -9.24 35.53 4.63
C ARG A 38 -9.38 34.39 5.65
N PRO A 39 -8.91 33.17 5.34
CA PRO A 39 -8.90 32.11 6.34
C PRO A 39 -8.00 32.57 7.49
N THR A 40 -8.58 32.75 8.67
CA THR A 40 -7.80 33.02 9.88
C THR A 40 -6.98 31.78 10.19
N TRP A 41 -5.67 31.95 10.40
CA TRP A 41 -4.71 30.88 10.68
C TRP A 41 -5.14 29.97 11.85
N GLN A 42 -5.93 30.49 12.80
CA GLN A 42 -6.60 29.71 13.84
C GLN A 42 -7.45 28.54 13.29
N LYS A 43 -8.18 28.76 12.20
CA LYS A 43 -9.02 27.70 11.58
C LYS A 43 -8.18 26.63 10.90
N ILE A 44 -7.00 26.98 10.39
CA ILE A 44 -6.06 26.02 9.78
C ILE A 44 -5.49 25.10 10.86
N LEU A 45 -5.12 25.65 12.03
CA LEU A 45 -4.58 24.85 13.13
C LEU A 45 -5.60 23.86 13.71
N ILE A 46 -6.88 24.23 13.78
CA ILE A 46 -7.95 23.37 14.34
C ILE A 46 -8.18 22.12 13.47
N VAL A 47 -7.96 22.19 12.15
CA VAL A 47 -8.16 21.05 11.23
C VAL A 47 -6.87 20.25 11.04
N ALA A 48 -5.73 20.93 10.87
CA ALA A 48 -4.46 20.26 10.58
C ALA A 48 -3.89 19.52 11.81
N ALA A 49 -4.09 20.03 13.02
CA ALA A 49 -3.57 19.43 14.25
C ALA A 49 -4.15 18.02 14.52
N PRO A 50 -5.48 17.77 14.52
CA PRO A 50 -6.01 16.43 14.77
C PRO A 50 -5.65 15.43 13.66
N VAL A 51 -5.52 15.86 12.39
CA VAL A 51 -5.10 14.97 11.28
C VAL A 51 -3.65 14.51 11.46
N LEU A 52 -2.74 15.42 11.82
CA LEU A 52 -1.35 15.08 12.13
C LEU A 52 -1.21 14.27 13.42
N LEU A 53 -2.05 14.52 14.41
CA LEU A 53 -1.99 13.83 15.70
C LEU A 53 -2.57 12.41 15.61
N VAL A 54 -3.68 12.21 14.89
CA VAL A 54 -4.24 10.87 14.64
C VAL A 54 -3.36 10.07 13.68
N GLY A 55 -2.92 10.66 12.55
CA GLY A 55 -2.01 9.99 11.62
C GLY A 55 -0.62 9.70 12.23
N GLY A 56 -0.09 10.63 13.01
CA GLY A 56 1.18 10.50 13.72
C GLY A 56 1.12 9.51 14.88
N CYS A 57 0.07 9.52 15.70
CA CYS A 57 -0.09 8.53 16.77
C CYS A 57 -0.37 7.13 16.22
N MET A 58 -1.13 6.97 15.12
CA MET A 58 -1.30 5.65 14.48
C MET A 58 0.04 5.16 13.93
N GLY A 59 0.85 6.02 13.31
CA GLY A 59 2.20 5.68 12.87
C GLY A 59 3.15 5.32 14.02
N LEU A 60 3.04 5.98 15.19
CA LEU A 60 3.91 5.72 16.35
C LEU A 60 3.45 4.53 17.20
N LEU A 61 2.15 4.28 17.32
CA LEU A 61 1.60 3.13 18.06
C LEU A 61 1.66 1.84 17.24
N PHE A 62 1.62 1.90 15.90
CA PHE A 62 1.72 0.72 15.03
C PHE A 62 3.09 0.59 14.32
N GLY A 63 3.97 1.58 14.44
CA GLY A 63 5.25 1.70 13.70
C GLY A 63 6.39 0.76 14.10
N SER A 64 6.17 -0.16 15.05
CA SER A 64 7.15 -1.22 15.37
C SER A 64 6.92 -2.53 14.57
N SER A 65 6.02 -2.51 13.59
CA SER A 65 5.65 -3.70 12.80
C SER A 65 6.42 -3.83 11.47
N GLY A 66 7.67 -3.39 11.41
CA GLY A 66 8.53 -3.53 10.22
C GLY A 66 9.01 -4.97 9.92
N ARG A 67 8.23 -6.01 10.25
CA ARG A 67 8.67 -7.42 10.13
C ARG A 67 7.75 -8.33 9.31
N SER A 68 6.54 -7.91 8.94
CA SER A 68 5.60 -8.82 8.28
C SER A 68 5.80 -8.92 6.77
N TRP A 69 6.15 -7.82 6.09
CA TRP A 69 6.20 -7.79 4.63
C TRP A 69 7.49 -8.38 4.06
N ASP A 70 8.62 -8.19 4.75
CA ASP A 70 9.93 -8.77 4.36
C ASP A 70 10.03 -10.29 4.60
N ASP A 71 9.16 -10.85 5.44
CA ASP A 71 9.16 -12.29 5.73
C ASP A 71 8.39 -13.07 4.65
N ILE A 72 7.25 -12.52 4.18
CA ILE A 72 6.41 -13.12 3.13
C ILE A 72 7.16 -13.18 1.78
N SER A 73 7.85 -12.09 1.41
CA SER A 73 8.61 -12.05 0.16
C SER A 73 9.75 -13.07 0.16
N GLN A 74 10.45 -13.18 1.29
CA GLN A 74 11.55 -14.14 1.43
C GLN A 74 11.09 -15.60 1.45
N GLN A 75 9.92 -15.90 2.02
CA GLN A 75 9.34 -17.23 1.92
C GLN A 75 9.09 -17.61 0.46
N THR A 76 8.43 -16.72 -0.30
CA THR A 76 8.07 -16.98 -1.70
C THR A 76 9.32 -17.19 -2.57
N GLU A 77 10.36 -16.37 -2.39
CA GLU A 77 11.63 -16.54 -3.09
C GLU A 77 12.31 -17.87 -2.76
N ALA A 78 12.28 -18.27 -1.48
CA ALA A 78 12.90 -19.52 -1.04
C ALA A 78 12.19 -20.76 -1.59
N GLU A 79 10.85 -20.73 -1.62
CA GLU A 79 10.04 -21.80 -2.20
C GLU A 79 10.31 -21.96 -3.69
N MET A 80 10.29 -20.87 -4.47
CA MET A 80 10.57 -20.93 -5.91
C MET A 80 11.98 -21.45 -6.22
N ALA A 81 13.00 -20.99 -5.48
CA ALA A 81 14.37 -21.44 -5.68
C ALA A 81 14.53 -22.94 -5.36
N CYS A 82 13.87 -23.43 -4.31
CA CYS A 82 13.89 -24.85 -3.97
C CYS A 82 13.14 -25.69 -5.00
N GLU A 83 11.95 -25.28 -5.43
CA GLU A 83 11.18 -25.99 -6.46
C GLU A 83 11.97 -26.13 -7.76
N ASP A 84 12.63 -25.06 -8.21
CA ASP A 84 13.46 -25.09 -9.42
C ASP A 84 14.61 -26.10 -9.29
N ALA A 85 15.29 -26.10 -8.13
CA ALA A 85 16.37 -27.05 -7.85
C ALA A 85 15.88 -28.51 -7.77
N VAL A 86 14.66 -28.74 -7.26
CA VAL A 86 14.05 -30.08 -7.22
C VAL A 86 13.62 -30.50 -8.64
N LYS A 87 12.93 -29.63 -9.39
CA LYS A 87 12.53 -29.89 -10.78
C LYS A 87 13.72 -30.27 -11.65
N ALA A 88 14.86 -29.61 -11.48
CA ALA A 88 16.10 -29.92 -12.18
C ALA A 88 16.62 -31.36 -11.95
N ARG A 89 16.19 -32.04 -10.87
CA ARG A 89 16.55 -33.43 -10.57
C ARG A 89 15.47 -34.45 -10.98
N LEU A 90 14.25 -34.00 -11.28
CA LEU A 90 13.16 -34.88 -11.69
C LEU A 90 13.30 -35.30 -13.15
N LYS A 91 12.86 -36.52 -13.47
CA LYS A 91 12.81 -37.01 -14.86
C LYS A 91 11.72 -36.33 -15.69
N HIS A 92 10.61 -36.00 -15.04
CA HIS A 92 9.46 -35.34 -15.63
C HIS A 92 9.12 -34.10 -14.78
N PRO A 93 9.80 -32.97 -15.00
CA PRO A 93 9.56 -31.74 -14.24
C PRO A 93 8.17 -31.16 -14.48
N ASP A 94 7.61 -31.35 -15.68
CA ASP A 94 6.35 -30.72 -16.10
C ASP A 94 5.10 -31.29 -15.40
N VAL A 95 5.22 -32.50 -14.85
CA VAL A 95 4.14 -33.17 -14.09
C VAL A 95 4.35 -33.08 -12.57
N ALA A 96 5.37 -32.35 -12.13
CA ALA A 96 5.69 -32.19 -10.73
C ALA A 96 4.65 -31.32 -10.03
N ASP A 97 3.92 -31.91 -9.08
CA ASP A 97 2.94 -31.24 -8.22
C ASP A 97 3.49 -31.15 -6.80
N PHE A 98 3.80 -29.94 -6.35
CA PHE A 98 4.41 -29.66 -5.05
C PHE A 98 3.32 -29.46 -4.00
N ASP A 99 3.42 -30.20 -2.90
CA ASP A 99 2.41 -30.26 -1.85
C ASP A 99 3.07 -30.16 -0.47
N HIS A 100 2.35 -29.57 0.49
CA HIS A 100 2.77 -29.40 1.89
C HIS A 100 4.17 -28.80 2.08
N VAL A 101 4.41 -27.61 1.51
CA VAL A 101 5.69 -26.91 1.66
C VAL A 101 5.79 -26.28 3.06
N LEU A 102 6.79 -26.73 3.82
CA LEU A 102 7.15 -26.21 5.13
C LEU A 102 8.40 -25.33 4.96
N TYR A 103 8.24 -24.06 5.31
CA TYR A 103 9.33 -23.11 5.38
C TYR A 103 9.76 -22.93 6.84
N ARG A 104 11.07 -23.07 7.10
CA ARG A 104 11.67 -22.85 8.41
C ARG A 104 12.93 -22.00 8.26
N ARG A 105 12.91 -20.80 8.84
CA ARG A 105 14.09 -19.97 9.00
C ARG A 105 14.50 -19.92 10.48
N SER A 106 15.76 -20.23 10.76
CA SER A 106 16.31 -20.10 12.11
C SER A 106 16.74 -18.66 12.35
N SER A 107 16.41 -18.11 13.52
CA SER A 107 16.82 -16.75 13.89
C SER A 107 18.34 -16.72 14.08
N GLY A 108 19.06 -16.16 13.11
CA GLY A 108 20.52 -16.04 13.10
C GLY A 108 21.21 -16.82 11.99
N ASP A 109 20.46 -17.60 11.20
CA ASP A 109 20.99 -18.25 10.01
C ASP A 109 20.65 -17.44 8.75
N SER A 110 21.61 -17.38 7.83
CA SER A 110 21.43 -16.82 6.48
C SER A 110 20.77 -17.81 5.52
N ALA A 111 20.67 -19.08 5.92
CA ALA A 111 19.96 -20.12 5.20
C ALA A 111 18.58 -20.39 5.81
N ALA A 112 17.58 -20.55 4.94
CA ALA A 112 16.26 -21.07 5.26
C ALA A 112 16.15 -22.51 4.77
N GLU A 113 15.46 -23.34 5.54
CA GLU A 113 15.16 -24.70 5.19
C GLU A 113 13.75 -24.79 4.60
N VAL A 114 13.64 -25.38 3.41
CA VAL A 114 12.36 -25.66 2.74
C VAL A 114 12.22 -27.17 2.64
N ARG A 115 11.13 -27.73 3.15
CA ARG A 115 10.81 -29.16 3.04
C ARG A 115 9.43 -29.34 2.48
N GLY A 116 9.21 -30.42 1.73
CA GLY A 116 7.89 -30.69 1.18
C GLY A 116 7.81 -32.05 0.55
N VAL A 117 6.70 -32.27 -0.14
CA VAL A 117 6.44 -33.49 -0.87
C VAL A 117 6.12 -33.12 -2.31
N VAL A 118 6.79 -33.77 -3.27
CA VAL A 118 6.49 -33.61 -4.69
C VAL A 118 5.87 -34.90 -5.22
N LYS A 119 4.72 -34.77 -5.87
CA LYS A 119 4.12 -35.85 -6.66
C LYS A 119 4.66 -35.72 -8.08
N THR A 120 5.17 -36.82 -8.64
CA THR A 120 5.75 -36.85 -9.99
C THR A 120 5.55 -38.25 -10.57
N VAL A 121 6.18 -38.55 -11.71
CA VAL A 121 6.18 -39.89 -12.29
C VAL A 121 7.62 -40.39 -12.45
N ASN A 122 7.80 -41.70 -12.26
CA ASN A 122 9.08 -42.35 -12.51
C ASN A 122 9.28 -42.62 -14.01
N GLY A 123 10.38 -43.29 -14.38
CA GLY A 123 10.69 -43.62 -15.78
C GLY A 123 9.68 -44.56 -16.48
N PHE A 124 8.75 -45.17 -15.74
CA PHE A 124 7.66 -45.99 -16.27
C PHE A 124 6.33 -45.24 -16.33
N ASN A 125 6.35 -43.92 -16.14
CA ASN A 125 5.16 -43.07 -16.05
C ASN A 125 4.19 -43.47 -14.92
N ALA A 126 4.69 -44.18 -13.91
CA ALA A 126 3.92 -44.52 -12.71
C ALA A 126 4.02 -43.36 -11.71
N PRO A 127 2.90 -42.95 -11.08
CA PRO A 127 2.91 -41.87 -10.11
C PRO A 127 3.70 -42.28 -8.86
N VAL A 128 4.60 -41.39 -8.44
CA VAL A 128 5.42 -41.54 -7.24
C VAL A 128 5.35 -40.26 -6.42
N ARG A 129 5.56 -40.40 -5.11
CA ARG A 129 5.56 -39.30 -4.15
C ARG A 129 6.94 -39.27 -3.50
N VAL A 130 7.65 -38.15 -3.61
CA VAL A 130 9.02 -38.01 -3.12
C VAL A 130 9.07 -36.90 -2.08
N THR A 131 9.74 -37.14 -0.96
CA THR A 131 9.96 -36.09 0.04
C THR A 131 11.26 -35.36 -0.30
N TYR A 132 11.23 -34.03 -0.28
CA TYR A 132 12.39 -33.21 -0.59
C TYR A 132 12.72 -32.23 0.54
N GLY A 133 14.00 -31.91 0.64
CA GLY A 133 14.51 -30.83 1.49
C GLY A 133 15.51 -29.98 0.71
N CYS A 134 15.47 -28.67 0.92
CA CYS A 134 16.42 -27.70 0.39
C CYS A 134 16.94 -26.80 1.50
N GLN A 135 18.22 -26.46 1.41
CA GLN A 135 18.81 -25.31 2.09
C GLN A 135 18.89 -24.15 1.11
N VAL A 136 18.23 -23.05 1.43
CA VAL A 136 18.08 -21.89 0.55
C VAL A 136 18.71 -20.67 1.19
N SER A 137 19.58 -19.97 0.48
CA SER A 137 20.15 -18.72 0.98
C SER A 137 20.19 -17.72 -0.16
N GLY A 138 19.49 -16.60 0.03
CA GLY A 138 19.19 -15.68 -1.07
C GLY A 138 18.49 -16.41 -2.23
N LYS A 139 19.08 -16.34 -3.43
CA LYS A 139 18.50 -16.87 -4.68
C LYS A 139 18.97 -18.27 -5.04
N TRP A 140 19.78 -18.91 -4.21
CA TRP A 140 20.31 -20.24 -4.49
C TRP A 140 19.74 -21.25 -3.52
N ALA A 141 19.37 -22.42 -4.03
CA ALA A 141 18.88 -23.55 -3.25
C ALA A 141 19.75 -24.78 -3.50
N THR A 142 20.14 -25.46 -2.43
CA THR A 142 20.84 -26.74 -2.47
C THR A 142 19.91 -27.82 -1.94
N VAL A 143 19.53 -28.77 -2.80
CA VAL A 143 18.69 -29.90 -2.40
C VAL A 143 19.50 -30.85 -1.51
N SER A 144 19.14 -30.92 -0.23
CA SER A 144 19.80 -31.72 0.80
C SER A 144 19.38 -33.18 0.75
N GLU A 145 18.11 -33.47 0.41
CA GLU A 145 17.55 -34.81 0.46
C GLU A 145 16.43 -34.99 -0.56
N LEU A 146 16.44 -36.13 -1.26
CA LEU A 146 15.34 -36.63 -2.10
C LEU A 146 15.14 -38.09 -1.72
N LEU A 147 14.19 -38.34 -0.83
CA LEU A 147 13.84 -39.70 -0.41
C LEU A 147 12.59 -40.14 -1.16
N GLU A 148 12.75 -41.19 -1.96
CA GLU A 148 11.64 -42.02 -2.40
C GLU A 148 11.21 -42.89 -1.19
N PRO A 149 9.91 -42.97 -0.87
CA PRO A 149 9.40 -43.79 0.22
C PRO A 149 9.54 -45.30 -0.04
#